data_AF-A0A139R7Z5-F1
#
_entry.id   AF-A0A139R7Z5-F1
#
_cell.length_a   1.000
_cell.length_b   1.000
_cell.length_c   1.000
_cell.angle_alpha   90.00
_cell.angle_beta   90.00
_cell.angle_gamma   90.00
#
_symmetry.space_group_name_H-M   'P 1'
#
loop_
_entity.id
_entity.type
_entity.pdbx_description
1 polymer ?
#
loop_
_entity_poly.entity_id
_entity_poly.type
_entity_poly.pdbx_seq_one_letter_code
_entity_poly.pdbx_strand_id
1 'polypeptide(L)'
;MTKETKNTVSAETIVENLKVFAEGLHDASKKAMFYYLLTEDIDRFKTAKTMHSISHDLLDILDGKSVKEVLSESDEEDSSFVGSIAINVETGKVEGIDDIKDTKVKEQILAAVSKVVEELGGN
;
A
#
# COMPACT_ATOMS: atom_id res chain seq x y z
N MET A 1 -39.69 30.78 21.40
CA MET A 1 -38.44 30.27 20.78
C MET A 1 -38.08 28.98 21.49
N THR A 2 -38.32 27.84 20.86
CA THR A 2 -37.79 26.54 21.29
C THR A 2 -36.29 26.54 21.00
N LYS A 3 -35.47 26.54 22.05
CA LYS A 3 -34.03 26.32 21.91
C LYS A 3 -33.85 24.89 21.44
N GLU A 4 -33.49 24.68 20.19
CA GLU A 4 -32.97 23.38 19.74
C GLU A 4 -31.71 23.08 20.56
N THR A 5 -31.83 22.19 21.53
CA THR A 5 -30.68 21.54 22.16
C THR A 5 -30.12 20.56 21.15
N LYS A 6 -29.21 21.01 20.28
CA LYS A 6 -28.30 20.10 19.57
C LYS A 6 -27.58 19.31 20.66
N ASN A 7 -27.87 18.02 20.78
CA ASN A 7 -27.03 17.10 21.53
C ASN A 7 -25.63 17.16 20.90
N THR A 8 -24.75 17.97 21.47
CA THR A 8 -23.36 18.06 21.06
C THR A 8 -22.65 16.82 21.55
N VAL A 9 -22.52 15.85 20.66
CA VAL A 9 -21.63 14.70 20.82
C VAL A 9 -20.19 15.23 20.82
N SER A 10 -19.34 14.72 21.71
CA SER A 10 -17.94 15.18 21.78
C SER A 10 -17.17 14.77 20.52
N ALA A 11 -16.08 15.49 20.21
CA ALA A 11 -15.25 15.16 19.05
C ALA A 11 -14.66 13.74 19.18
N GLU A 12 -14.26 13.35 20.40
CA GLU A 12 -13.73 12.02 20.72
C GLU A 12 -14.79 10.95 20.47
N THR A 13 -16.04 11.20 20.85
CA THR A 13 -17.15 10.27 20.63
C THR A 13 -17.46 10.14 19.13
N ILE A 14 -17.34 11.24 18.36
CA ILE A 14 -17.49 11.19 16.90
C ILE A 14 -16.37 10.35 16.27
N VAL A 15 -15.12 10.57 16.68
CA VAL A 15 -13.96 9.79 16.20
C VAL A 15 -14.13 8.31 16.51
N GLU A 16 -14.51 7.95 17.73
CA GLU A 16 -14.74 6.56 18.12
C GLU A 16 -15.85 5.90 17.29
N ASN A 17 -16.98 6.59 17.10
CA ASN A 17 -18.07 6.08 16.26
C ASN A 17 -17.62 5.86 14.81
N LEU A 18 -16.78 6.76 14.28
CA LEU A 18 -16.23 6.62 12.92
C LEU A 18 -15.22 5.47 12.83
N LYS A 19 -14.43 5.21 13.88
CA LYS A 19 -13.52 4.06 13.94
C LYS A 19 -14.31 2.74 13.89
N VAL A 20 -15.32 2.60 14.74
CA VAL A 20 -16.21 1.43 14.74
C VAL A 20 -16.90 1.24 13.39
N PHE A 21 -17.34 2.33 12.75
CA PHE A 21 -17.92 2.27 11.42
C PHE A 21 -16.90 1.80 10.36
N ALA A 22 -15.68 2.33 10.39
CA ALA A 22 -14.63 1.99 9.44
C ALA A 22 -14.20 0.51 9.57
N GLU A 23 -14.04 0.01 10.80
CA GLU A 23 -13.77 -1.42 11.06
C GLU A 23 -14.91 -2.32 10.56
N GLY A 24 -16.17 -1.93 10.79
CA GLY A 24 -17.33 -2.64 10.25
C GLY A 24 -17.36 -2.66 8.72
N LEU A 25 -17.00 -1.54 8.08
CA LEU A 25 -16.88 -1.45 6.62
C LEU A 25 -15.74 -2.32 6.09
N HIS A 26 -14.59 -2.34 6.77
CA HIS A 26 -13.44 -3.18 6.43
C HIS A 26 -13.82 -4.66 6.40
N ASP A 27 -14.44 -5.15 7.48
CA ASP A 27 -14.82 -6.55 7.64
C ASP A 27 -15.90 -6.98 6.64
N ALA A 28 -16.93 -6.14 6.45
CA ALA A 28 -18.00 -6.42 5.49
C ALA A 28 -17.46 -6.47 4.06
N SER A 29 -16.60 -5.52 3.69
CA SER A 29 -15.99 -5.44 2.36
C SER A 29 -15.05 -6.62 2.10
N LYS A 30 -14.24 -7.02 3.08
CA LYS A 30 -13.36 -8.20 2.99
C LYS A 30 -14.17 -9.48 2.74
N LYS A 31 -15.26 -9.69 3.49
CA LYS A 31 -16.17 -10.85 3.28
C LYS A 31 -16.82 -10.81 1.90
N ALA A 32 -17.27 -9.63 1.46
CA ALA A 32 -17.86 -9.44 0.15
C ALA A 32 -16.86 -9.72 -0.99
N MET A 33 -15.60 -9.29 -0.86
CA MET A 33 -14.54 -9.60 -1.81
C MET A 33 -14.38 -11.12 -1.97
N PHE A 34 -14.27 -11.87 -0.87
CA PHE A 34 -14.18 -13.34 -0.94
C PHE A 34 -15.41 -13.96 -1.60
N TYR A 35 -16.61 -13.52 -1.23
CA TYR A 35 -17.85 -14.04 -1.82
C TYR A 35 -17.89 -13.79 -3.33
N TYR A 36 -17.66 -12.55 -3.78
CA TYR A 36 -17.75 -12.21 -5.20
C TYR A 36 -16.63 -12.79 -6.05
N LEU A 37 -15.44 -12.99 -5.46
CA LEU A 37 -14.37 -13.74 -6.11
C LEU A 37 -14.78 -15.20 -6.35
N LEU A 38 -15.41 -15.85 -5.37
CA LEU A 38 -15.88 -17.24 -5.48
C LEU A 38 -17.07 -17.40 -6.42
N THR A 39 -17.92 -16.38 -6.55
CA THR A 39 -19.05 -16.38 -7.50
C THR A 39 -18.68 -15.80 -8.87
N GLU A 40 -17.40 -15.52 -9.12
CA GLU A 40 -16.88 -14.94 -10.38
C GLU A 40 -17.55 -13.60 -10.78
N ASP A 41 -18.09 -12.85 -9.81
CA ASP A 41 -18.71 -11.53 -10.03
C ASP A 41 -17.66 -10.43 -9.88
N ILE A 42 -16.93 -10.18 -10.98
CA ILE A 42 -15.78 -9.27 -10.99
C ILE A 42 -16.17 -7.82 -10.69
N ASP A 43 -17.34 -7.36 -11.14
CA ASP A 43 -17.76 -5.97 -10.93
C ASP A 43 -18.08 -5.71 -9.46
N ARG A 44 -18.75 -6.67 -8.80
CA ARG A 44 -19.01 -6.58 -7.36
C ARG A 44 -17.76 -6.83 -6.53
N PHE A 45 -16.83 -7.67 -6.99
CA PHE A 45 -15.52 -7.82 -6.37
C PHE A 45 -14.75 -6.49 -6.37
N LYS A 46 -14.69 -5.79 -7.51
CA LYS A 46 -14.05 -4.47 -7.60
C LYS A 46 -14.71 -3.47 -6.66
N THR A 47 -16.03 -3.44 -6.62
CA THR A 47 -16.78 -2.58 -5.70
C THR A 47 -16.42 -2.86 -4.24
N ALA A 48 -16.39 -4.14 -3.85
CA ALA A 48 -16.01 -4.54 -2.49
C ALA A 48 -14.55 -4.20 -2.18
N LYS A 49 -13.63 -4.35 -3.14
CA LYS A 49 -12.23 -3.93 -3.01
C LYS A 49 -12.12 -2.43 -2.76
N THR A 50 -12.85 -1.60 -3.52
CA THR A 50 -12.86 -0.15 -3.32
C THR A 50 -13.34 0.23 -1.93
N MET A 51 -14.43 -0.37 -1.45
CA MET A 51 -14.93 -0.12 -0.08
C MET A 51 -13.94 -0.57 1.00
N HIS A 52 -13.21 -1.67 0.76
CA HIS A 52 -12.13 -2.11 1.64
C HIS A 52 -10.98 -1.09 1.69
N SER A 53 -10.55 -0.55 0.55
CA SER A 53 -9.54 0.51 0.52
C SER A 53 -9.99 1.77 1.26
N ILE A 54 -11.23 2.24 0.98
CA ILE A 54 -11.80 3.41 1.68
C ILE A 54 -11.83 3.22 3.20
N SER A 55 -12.06 1.99 3.68
CA SER A 55 -12.04 1.72 5.12
C SER A 55 -10.66 1.91 5.76
N HIS A 56 -9.57 1.55 5.05
CA HIS A 56 -8.21 1.81 5.52
C HIS A 56 -7.89 3.29 5.51
N ASP A 57 -8.21 3.97 4.41
CA ASP A 57 -8.04 5.41 4.26
C ASP A 57 -8.72 6.19 5.39
N LEU A 58 -9.93 5.76 5.77
CA LEU A 58 -10.68 6.37 6.87
C LEU A 58 -10.03 6.10 8.22
N LEU A 59 -9.55 4.88 8.49
CA LEU A 59 -8.84 4.55 9.73
C LEU A 59 -7.55 5.35 9.86
N ASP A 60 -6.77 5.45 8.79
CA ASP A 60 -5.55 6.24 8.72
C ASP A 60 -5.80 7.72 9.06
N ILE A 61 -6.86 8.31 8.49
CA ILE A 61 -7.27 9.68 8.81
C ILE A 61 -7.67 9.81 10.29
N LEU A 62 -8.41 8.84 10.83
CA LEU A 62 -8.85 8.84 12.23
C LEU A 62 -7.69 8.61 13.23
N ASP A 63 -6.60 7.99 12.77
CA ASP A 63 -5.34 7.82 13.52
C ASP A 63 -4.38 8.99 13.33
N GLY A 64 -4.77 10.01 12.55
CA GLY A 64 -4.10 11.29 12.47
C GLY A 64 -3.28 11.52 11.20
N LYS A 65 -3.32 10.62 10.20
CA LYS A 65 -2.81 10.95 8.86
C LYS A 65 -3.66 12.07 8.26
N SER A 66 -3.02 12.97 7.52
CA SER A 66 -3.75 13.97 6.75
C SER A 66 -4.42 13.32 5.53
N VAL A 67 -5.54 13.91 5.09
CA VAL A 67 -6.21 13.50 3.84
C VAL A 67 -5.25 13.58 2.65
N LYS A 68 -4.29 14.52 2.67
CA LYS A 68 -3.28 14.62 1.61
C LYS A 68 -2.37 13.39 1.60
N GLU A 69 -1.89 12.93 2.75
CA GLU A 69 -1.03 11.74 2.83
C GLU A 69 -1.77 10.50 2.29
N VAL A 70 -3.01 10.28 2.73
CA VAL A 70 -3.83 9.14 2.30
C VAL A 70 -4.17 9.18 0.80
N LEU A 71 -4.51 10.36 0.26
CA LEU A 71 -4.83 10.49 -1.16
C LEU A 71 -3.60 10.57 -2.07
N SER A 72 -2.43 10.96 -1.56
CA SER A 72 -1.16 10.98 -2.32
C SER A 72 -0.48 9.61 -2.37
N GLU A 73 -0.75 8.72 -1.40
CA GLU A 73 -0.38 7.30 -1.51
C GLU A 73 -1.15 6.57 -2.63
N SER A 74 -2.20 7.19 -3.19
CA SER A 74 -2.93 6.67 -4.37
C SER A 74 -2.25 6.96 -5.72
N ASP A 75 -1.08 7.61 -5.74
CA ASP A 75 -0.19 7.67 -6.92
C ASP A 75 0.55 6.32 -7.15
N GLU A 76 -0.06 5.19 -6.78
CA GLU A 76 0.37 3.84 -7.20
C GLU A 76 -0.22 3.42 -8.56
N GLU A 77 -0.42 4.37 -9.47
CA GLU A 77 -0.38 4.10 -10.91
C GLU A 77 0.84 4.79 -11.52
N ASP A 78 2.05 4.31 -11.18
CA ASP A 78 3.21 4.20 -12.09
C ASP A 78 4.51 3.78 -11.35
N SER A 79 4.48 2.70 -10.56
CA SER A 79 5.71 1.91 -10.46
C SER A 79 5.68 0.90 -11.60
N SER A 80 6.27 1.32 -12.70
CA SER A 80 6.93 0.49 -13.70
C SER A 80 8.05 -0.33 -13.04
N PHE A 81 7.75 -1.05 -11.95
CA PHE A 81 8.70 -1.87 -11.22
C PHE A 81 8.95 -3.15 -12.01
N VAL A 82 9.74 -3.00 -13.08
CA VAL A 82 10.20 -4.09 -13.94
C VAL A 82 11.39 -4.75 -13.26
N GLY A 83 11.09 -5.54 -12.22
CA GLY A 83 12.06 -6.37 -11.51
C GLY A 83 12.89 -5.63 -10.45
N SER A 84 13.25 -6.36 -9.39
CA SER A 84 14.18 -5.93 -8.35
C SER A 84 15.54 -6.60 -8.54
N ILE A 85 16.62 -5.85 -8.32
CA ILE A 85 17.96 -6.39 -8.13
C ILE A 85 18.32 -6.21 -6.66
N ALA A 86 18.67 -7.30 -5.98
CA ALA A 86 19.16 -7.27 -4.61
C ALA A 86 20.69 -7.38 -4.59
N ILE A 87 21.34 -6.55 -3.78
CA ILE A 87 22.80 -6.49 -3.65
C ILE A 87 23.18 -6.71 -2.20
N ASN A 88 24.01 -7.70 -1.93
CA ASN A 88 24.71 -7.82 -0.66
C ASN A 88 25.96 -6.92 -0.71
N VAL A 89 25.93 -5.82 0.03
CA VAL A 89 27.02 -4.83 0.08
C VAL A 89 28.26 -5.31 0.82
N GLU A 90 28.17 -6.39 1.61
CA GLU A 90 29.31 -6.97 2.31
C GLU A 90 30.07 -7.95 1.40
N THR A 91 29.33 -8.71 0.58
CA THR A 91 29.89 -9.82 -0.21
C THR A 91 29.88 -9.59 -1.72
N GLY A 92 29.34 -8.47 -2.21
CA GLY A 92 29.16 -8.20 -3.64
C GLY A 92 28.14 -9.10 -4.36
N LYS A 93 27.35 -9.90 -3.63
CA LYS A 93 26.41 -10.85 -4.25
C LYS A 93 25.23 -10.10 -4.86
N VAL A 94 24.90 -10.42 -6.11
CA VAL A 94 23.76 -9.83 -6.84
C VAL A 94 22.72 -10.90 -7.16
N GLU A 95 21.47 -10.63 -6.83
CA GLU A 95 20.30 -11.47 -7.14
C GLU A 95 19.30 -10.68 -7.99
N GLY A 96 18.50 -11.37 -8.81
CA GLY A 96 17.46 -10.73 -9.63
C GLY A 96 17.91 -10.33 -11.06
N ILE A 97 19.08 -10.80 -11.49
CA ILE A 97 19.62 -10.58 -12.85
C ILE A 97 19.66 -11.85 -13.70
N ASP A 98 19.05 -12.94 -13.23
CA ASP A 98 19.15 -14.26 -13.86
C ASP A 98 18.41 -14.33 -15.20
N ASP A 99 17.28 -13.63 -15.30
CA ASP A 99 16.45 -13.58 -16.50
C ASP A 99 16.95 -12.57 -17.57
N ILE A 100 18.03 -11.82 -17.29
CA ILE A 100 18.67 -10.93 -18.26
C ILE A 100 19.38 -11.78 -19.33
N LYS A 101 18.77 -11.87 -20.51
CA LYS A 101 19.29 -12.67 -21.64
C LYS A 101 20.54 -12.08 -22.29
N ASP A 102 20.72 -10.76 -22.22
CA ASP A 102 21.91 -10.10 -22.76
C ASP A 102 23.06 -10.20 -21.75
N THR A 103 24.00 -11.08 -22.03
CA THR A 103 25.18 -11.32 -21.17
C THR A 103 26.02 -10.07 -20.97
N LYS A 104 26.13 -9.20 -21.99
CA LYS A 104 26.95 -7.98 -21.90
C LYS A 104 26.32 -6.98 -20.94
N VAL A 105 25.00 -6.85 -20.98
CA VAL A 105 24.25 -6.02 -20.01
C VAL A 105 24.39 -6.60 -18.60
N LYS A 106 24.29 -7.92 -18.44
CA LYS A 106 24.48 -8.60 -17.15
C LYS A 106 25.86 -8.32 -16.54
N GLU A 107 26.92 -8.41 -17.35
CA GLU A 107 28.29 -8.09 -16.94
C GLU A 107 28.48 -6.62 -16.57
N GLN A 108 27.87 -5.69 -17.32
CA GLN A 108 27.93 -4.26 -17.01
C GLN A 108 27.27 -3.91 -15.67
N ILE A 109 26.12 -4.54 -15.38
CA ILE A 109 25.44 -4.38 -14.09
C ILE A 109 26.33 -4.90 -12.96
N LEU A 110 26.89 -6.11 -13.11
CA LEU A 110 27.78 -6.69 -12.11
C LEU A 110 29.00 -5.79 -11.85
N ALA A 111 29.64 -5.27 -12.90
CA ALA A 111 30.79 -4.37 -12.76
C ALA A 111 30.42 -3.05 -12.04
N ALA A 112 29.25 -2.48 -12.35
CA ALA A 112 28.76 -1.29 -11.67
C ALA A 112 28.49 -1.55 -10.18
N VAL A 113 27.90 -2.72 -9.86
CA VAL A 113 27.63 -3.13 -8.48
C VAL A 113 28.93 -3.35 -7.71
N SER A 114 29.90 -4.08 -8.29
CA SER A 114 31.21 -4.30 -7.66
C SER A 114 31.89 -2.98 -7.29
N LYS A 115 31.87 -1.99 -8.19
CA LYS A 115 32.43 -0.66 -7.90
C LYS A 115 31.73 0.01 -6.71
N VAL A 116 30.40 -0.06 -6.63
CA VAL A 116 29.65 0.52 -5.49
C VAL A 116 29.97 -0.21 -4.19
N VAL A 117 30.09 -1.54 -4.23
CA VAL A 117 30.46 -2.35 -3.06
C VAL A 117 31.87 -1.99 -2.56
N GLU A 118 32.83 -1.82 -3.45
CA GLU A 118 34.18 -1.35 -3.11
C GLU A 118 34.15 0.04 -2.46
N GLU A 119 33.39 1.00 -3.03
CA GLU A 119 33.25 2.36 -2.47
C GLU A 119 32.61 2.38 -1.08
N LEU A 120 31.75 1.40 -0.78
CA LEU A 120 31.11 1.23 0.52
C LEU A 120 31.97 0.45 1.54
N GLY A 121 33.16 0.00 1.15
CA GLY A 121 34.07 -0.77 2.02
C GLY A 121 33.70 -2.24 2.17
N GLY A 122 32.88 -2.77 1.25
CA GLY A 122 32.69 -4.21 1.07
C GLY A 122 33.88 -4.86 0.36
N ASN A 123 33.93 -6.20 0.39
CA ASN A 123 35.05 -6.99 -0.13
C ASN A 123 34.98 -7.25 -1.63
#